data_AF-A0A7W7JZA7-F1
#
_entry.id   AF-A0A7W7JZA7-F1
#
_cell.length_a   1.000
_cell.length_b   1.000
_cell.length_c   1.000
_cell.angle_alpha   90.00
_cell.angle_beta   90.00
_cell.angle_gamma   90.00
#
_symmetry.space_group_name_H-M   'P 1'
#
loop_
_entity.id
_entity.type
_entity.pdbx_description
1 polymer ?
#
loop_
_entity_poly.entity_id
_entity_poly.type
_entity_poly.pdbx_seq_one_letter_code
_entity_poly.pdbx_strand_id
1 'polypeptide(L)'
;MVFGRMRAQAVICVAVLVLPGCSPNPAQDPATLAAIRAEARALMANPHVDASSRVPESHWPRTIGSLRPEWVRIDEDGVDIPVKVYFDDSWGYWVPRDPARLPRRRSGYRAVGEGIYWYHFS
;
A
#
# COMPACT_ATOMS: atom_id res chain seq x y z
N MET A 1 37.25 -49.80 -18.50
CA MET A 1 36.66 -49.58 -17.16
C MET A 1 37.66 -48.73 -16.37
N VAL A 2 37.42 -47.52 -15.87
CA VAL A 2 36.22 -46.73 -15.62
C VAL A 2 36.60 -45.25 -15.85
N PHE A 3 35.86 -44.54 -16.71
CA PHE A 3 35.93 -43.07 -16.83
C PHE A 3 35.46 -42.46 -15.51
N GLY A 4 36.38 -42.02 -14.67
CA GLY A 4 36.10 -41.55 -13.33
C GLY A 4 36.44 -40.08 -13.17
N ARG A 5 35.40 -39.28 -12.88
CA ARG A 5 35.43 -37.93 -12.32
C ARG A 5 35.43 -36.79 -13.34
N MET A 6 34.31 -36.66 -14.05
CA MET A 6 33.69 -35.35 -14.31
C MET A 6 33.63 -34.59 -12.97
N ARG A 7 34.58 -33.68 -12.76
CA ARG A 7 34.64 -32.79 -11.63
C ARG A 7 34.58 -31.36 -12.15
N ALA A 8 33.65 -30.60 -11.59
CA ALA A 8 33.68 -29.15 -11.50
C ALA A 8 33.18 -28.33 -12.70
N GLN A 9 32.06 -28.71 -13.31
CA GLN A 9 31.22 -27.73 -14.03
C GLN A 9 29.75 -27.97 -13.71
N ALA A 10 29.00 -26.88 -13.51
CA ALA A 10 27.54 -26.81 -13.31
C ALA A 10 26.99 -26.93 -11.87
N VAL A 11 27.49 -26.12 -10.93
CA VAL A 11 26.71 -25.77 -9.71
C VAL A 11 26.53 -24.24 -9.54
N ILE A 12 26.99 -23.42 -10.50
CA ILE A 12 27.03 -21.94 -10.37
C ILE A 12 25.82 -21.23 -11.04
N CYS A 13 24.83 -21.94 -11.60
CA CYS A 13 23.76 -21.31 -12.38
C CYS A 13 22.36 -21.20 -11.73
N VAL A 14 22.17 -21.54 -10.44
CA VAL A 14 20.81 -21.60 -9.83
C VAL A 14 20.66 -20.77 -8.54
N ALA A 15 21.40 -19.67 -8.40
CA ALA A 15 21.30 -18.81 -7.20
C ALA A 15 20.81 -17.37 -7.47
N VAL A 16 20.41 -17.02 -8.70
CA VAL A 16 20.15 -15.62 -9.10
C VAL A 16 18.68 -15.32 -9.46
N LEU A 17 17.72 -16.23 -9.21
CA LEU A 17 16.35 -16.06 -9.74
C LEU A 17 15.23 -15.75 -8.74
N VAL A 18 15.51 -15.40 -7.48
CA VAL A 18 14.44 -15.01 -6.54
C VAL A 18 14.88 -13.87 -5.62
N LEU A 19 15.27 -12.75 -6.19
CA LEU A 19 15.04 -11.46 -5.53
C LEU A 19 13.79 -10.88 -6.19
N PRO A 20 12.56 -11.15 -5.69
CA PRO A 20 11.47 -10.25 -6.01
C PRO A 20 11.92 -8.89 -5.49
N GLY A 21 12.27 -7.99 -6.42
CA GLY A 21 12.60 -6.62 -6.07
C GLY A 21 11.50 -6.11 -5.16
N CYS A 22 11.84 -5.74 -3.93
CA CYS A 22 10.95 -5.14 -2.96
C CYS A 22 10.58 -3.72 -3.40
N SER A 23 10.02 -3.58 -4.60
CA SER A 23 9.34 -2.36 -4.98
C SER A 23 7.97 -2.39 -4.31
N PRO A 24 7.62 -1.38 -3.50
CA PRO A 24 6.35 -1.37 -2.81
C PRO A 24 5.24 -1.26 -3.87
N ASN A 25 4.44 -2.33 -3.98
CA ASN A 25 3.38 -2.43 -4.97
C ASN A 25 2.01 -2.32 -4.29
N PRO A 26 1.08 -1.53 -4.86
CA PRO A 26 -0.30 -1.48 -4.37
C PRO A 26 -1.01 -2.81 -4.63
N ALA A 27 -2.11 -3.02 -3.92
CA ALA A 27 -3.06 -4.09 -4.21
C ALA A 27 -3.55 -3.98 -5.65
N GLN A 28 -3.52 -5.09 -6.37
CA GLN A 28 -3.97 -5.19 -7.77
C GLN A 28 -5.37 -5.81 -7.88
N ASP A 29 -5.83 -6.48 -6.82
CA ASP A 29 -7.13 -7.13 -6.78
C ASP A 29 -8.26 -6.08 -6.68
N PRO A 30 -9.19 -6.01 -7.66
CA PRO A 30 -10.29 -5.05 -7.64
C PRO A 30 -11.21 -5.21 -6.43
N ALA A 31 -11.41 -6.43 -5.91
CA ALA A 31 -12.25 -6.65 -4.75
C ALA A 31 -11.63 -6.04 -3.49
N THR A 32 -10.32 -6.18 -3.32
CA THR A 32 -9.54 -5.54 -2.26
C THR A 32 -9.63 -4.02 -2.36
N LEU A 33 -9.44 -3.45 -3.55
CA LEU A 33 -9.56 -2.00 -3.77
C LEU A 33 -10.99 -1.50 -3.46
N ALA A 34 -12.02 -2.21 -3.88
CA ALA A 34 -13.41 -1.86 -3.57
C ALA A 34 -13.68 -1.90 -2.06
N ALA A 35 -13.14 -2.88 -1.35
CA ALA A 35 -13.25 -3.00 0.10
C ALA A 35 -12.53 -1.85 0.82
N ILE A 36 -11.30 -1.50 0.42
CA ILE A 36 -10.56 -0.33 0.96
C ILE A 36 -11.39 0.94 0.77
N ARG A 37 -11.96 1.16 -0.42
CA ARG A 37 -12.79 2.33 -0.71
C ARG A 37 -14.02 2.38 0.19
N ALA A 38 -14.73 1.26 0.33
CA ALA A 38 -15.95 1.18 1.13
C ALA A 38 -15.64 1.45 2.61
N GLU A 39 -14.58 0.85 3.15
CA GLU A 39 -14.15 1.04 4.53
C GLU A 39 -13.69 2.49 4.79
N ALA A 40 -12.94 3.09 3.87
CA ALA A 40 -12.53 4.50 3.97
C ALA A 40 -13.73 5.45 3.94
N ARG A 41 -14.76 5.16 3.13
CA ARG A 41 -16.01 5.93 3.13
C ARG A 41 -16.78 5.79 4.43
N ALA A 42 -16.84 4.59 5.00
CA ALA A 42 -17.47 4.35 6.29
C ALA A 42 -16.77 5.13 7.41
N LEU A 43 -15.43 5.16 7.40
CA LEU A 43 -14.63 5.98 8.31
C LEU A 43 -14.97 7.47 8.17
N MET A 44 -14.98 8.01 6.94
CA MET A 44 -15.32 9.42 6.68
C MET A 44 -16.73 9.83 7.06
N ALA A 45 -17.66 8.88 7.12
CA ALA A 45 -19.06 9.10 7.49
C ALA A 45 -19.32 8.90 8.99
N ASN A 46 -18.34 8.40 9.75
CA ASN A 46 -18.51 8.11 11.16
C ASN A 46 -18.39 9.40 11.99
N PRO A 47 -19.47 9.87 12.65
CA PRO A 47 -19.45 11.10 13.45
C PRO A 47 -18.60 10.97 14.72
N HIS A 48 -18.24 9.76 15.13
CA HIS A 48 -17.40 9.50 16.30
C HIS A 48 -15.89 9.50 15.99
N VAL A 49 -15.52 9.66 14.73
CA VAL A 49 -14.12 9.76 14.32
C VAL A 49 -13.85 11.20 13.93
N ASP A 50 -13.08 11.91 14.76
CA ASP A 50 -12.76 13.31 14.50
C ASP A 50 -11.98 13.42 13.18
N ALA A 51 -12.53 14.20 12.25
CA ALA A 51 -12.03 14.40 10.88
C ALA A 51 -10.69 15.17 10.79
N SER A 52 -9.92 15.22 11.87
CA SER A 52 -8.56 15.78 11.91
C SER A 52 -7.62 14.95 12.79
N SER A 53 -8.08 13.77 13.23
CA SER A 53 -7.39 12.90 14.17
C SER A 53 -6.97 11.59 13.51
N ARG A 54 -5.99 10.91 14.13
CA ARG A 54 -5.67 9.53 13.80
C ARG A 54 -6.80 8.64 14.32
N VAL A 55 -7.28 7.76 13.45
CA VAL A 55 -8.25 6.72 13.82
C VAL A 55 -7.53 5.75 14.77
N PRO A 56 -8.05 5.50 15.99
CA PRO A 56 -7.45 4.52 16.88
C PRO A 56 -7.38 3.14 16.22
N GLU A 57 -6.31 2.39 16.45
CA GLU A 57 -6.09 1.07 15.82
C GLU A 57 -7.25 0.10 16.04
N SER A 58 -7.89 0.15 17.22
CA SER A 58 -9.07 -0.65 17.56
C SER A 58 -10.29 -0.39 16.67
N HIS A 59 -10.29 0.71 15.92
CA HIS A 59 -11.36 1.12 15.01
C HIS A 59 -10.98 0.94 13.54
N TRP A 60 -9.80 0.39 13.24
CA TRP A 60 -9.41 0.14 11.86
C TRP A 60 -10.31 -0.95 11.25
N PRO A 61 -10.97 -0.65 10.11
CA PRO A 61 -11.73 -1.66 9.39
C PRO A 61 -10.82 -2.80 8.91
N ARG A 62 -11.40 -3.98 8.69
CA ARG A 62 -10.66 -5.23 8.48
C ARG A 62 -9.66 -5.15 7.32
N THR A 63 -10.07 -4.63 6.17
CA THR A 63 -9.22 -4.60 4.96
C THR A 63 -8.12 -3.57 5.13
N ILE A 64 -8.44 -2.36 5.58
CA ILE A 64 -7.45 -1.32 5.91
C ILE A 64 -6.45 -1.83 6.95
N GLY A 65 -6.91 -2.46 8.03
CA GLY A 65 -6.05 -3.02 9.07
C GLY A 65 -5.13 -4.13 8.55
N SER A 66 -5.59 -4.94 7.58
CA SER A 66 -4.77 -5.99 6.96
C SER A 66 -3.60 -5.46 6.13
N LEU A 67 -3.67 -4.20 5.69
CA LEU A 67 -2.55 -3.51 5.03
C LEU A 67 -1.42 -3.22 6.02
N ARG A 68 -1.67 -3.34 7.33
CA ARG A 68 -0.75 -2.98 8.43
C ARG A 68 -0.21 -1.56 8.30
N PRO A 69 -1.09 -0.53 8.25
CA PRO A 69 -0.63 0.84 8.13
C PRO A 69 0.09 1.30 9.41
N GLU A 70 0.98 2.28 9.28
CA GLU A 70 1.64 2.94 10.42
C GLU A 70 0.63 3.82 11.18
N TRP A 71 -0.36 4.37 10.48
CA TRP A 71 -1.53 5.05 11.04
C TRP A 71 -2.62 5.20 9.98
N VAL A 72 -3.85 5.47 10.41
CA VAL A 72 -4.95 5.89 9.52
C VAL A 72 -5.41 7.26 9.98
N ARG A 73 -5.50 8.22 9.06
CA ARG A 73 -5.96 9.58 9.36
C ARG A 73 -7.08 9.96 8.42
N ILE A 74 -8.09 10.63 8.96
CA ILE A 74 -9.15 11.27 8.19
C ILE A 74 -8.89 12.77 8.23
N ASP A 75 -8.97 13.42 7.08
CA ASP A 75 -9.00 14.87 6.96
C ASP A 75 -10.20 15.35 6.11
N GLU A 76 -10.21 16.64 5.80
CA GLU A 76 -11.23 17.26 4.96
C GLU A 76 -11.25 16.72 3.52
N ASP A 77 -10.08 16.33 3.00
CA ASP A 77 -9.88 15.89 1.63
C ASP A 77 -10.04 14.38 1.45
N GLY A 78 -9.81 13.57 2.50
CA GLY A 78 -9.94 12.12 2.40
C GLY A 78 -9.40 11.30 3.57
N VAL A 79 -8.98 10.08 3.26
CA VAL A 79 -8.37 9.13 4.19
C VAL A 79 -6.96 8.79 3.70
N ASP A 80 -6.00 8.97 4.60
CA ASP A 80 -4.59 8.65 4.41
C ASP A 80 -4.26 7.35 5.14
N ILE A 81 -3.67 6.41 4.41
CA ILE A 81 -3.36 5.05 4.86
C ILE A 81 -1.90 4.73 4.50
N PRO A 82 -0.92 5.34 5.19
CA PRO A 82 0.49 5.00 5.02
C PRO A 82 0.77 3.57 5.44
N VAL A 83 1.27 2.76 4.50
CA VAL A 83 1.77 1.41 4.78
C VAL A 83 3.19 1.48 5.34
N LYS A 84 3.96 2.48 4.89
CA LYS A 84 5.31 2.71 5.38
C LYS A 84 5.68 4.18 5.36
N VAL A 85 6.34 4.63 6.42
CA VAL A 85 6.86 5.99 6.56
C VAL A 85 8.29 5.93 7.07
N TYR A 86 9.25 6.22 6.19
CA TYR A 86 10.65 6.53 6.53
C TYR A 86 10.94 8.02 6.30
N PHE A 87 12.14 8.45 6.68
CA PHE A 87 12.57 9.84 6.51
C PHE A 87 12.74 10.24 5.04
N ASP A 88 13.24 9.30 4.23
CA ASP A 88 13.55 9.45 2.81
C ASP A 88 12.59 8.68 1.90
N ASP A 89 11.87 7.67 2.41
CA ASP A 89 10.97 6.84 1.60
C ASP A 89 9.63 6.59 2.30
N SER A 90 8.51 6.79 1.60
CA SER A 90 7.18 6.55 2.16
C SER A 90 6.19 6.12 1.09
N TRP A 91 5.31 5.20 1.43
CA TRP A 91 4.27 4.74 0.53
C TRP A 91 2.99 4.34 1.26
N GLY A 92 1.89 4.41 0.54
CA GLY A 92 0.58 4.11 1.09
C GLY A 92 -0.56 4.41 0.14
N TYR A 93 -1.76 4.32 0.68
CA TYR A 93 -2.98 4.61 -0.05
C TYR A 93 -3.58 5.94 0.39
N TRP A 94 -4.21 6.60 -0.57
CA TRP A 94 -5.04 7.76 -0.36
C TRP A 94 -6.40 7.52 -0.99
N VAL A 95 -7.45 7.72 -0.19
CA VAL A 95 -8.83 7.62 -0.64
C VAL A 95 -9.47 9.01 -0.51
N PRO A 96 -9.66 9.75 -1.61
CA PRO A 96 -10.26 11.07 -1.55
C PRO A 96 -11.75 10.96 -1.18
N ARG A 97 -12.22 11.97 -0.44
CA ARG A 97 -13.63 12.18 -0.14
C ARG A 97 -14.41 12.45 -1.43
N ASP A 98 -13.87 13.32 -2.27
CA ASP A 98 -14.38 13.62 -3.60
C ASP A 98 -13.36 13.13 -4.65
N PRO A 99 -13.69 12.12 -5.48
CA PRO A 99 -12.78 11.62 -6.51
C PRO A 99 -12.42 12.66 -7.57
N ALA A 100 -13.19 13.76 -7.70
CA ALA A 100 -12.86 14.88 -8.57
C ALA A 100 -11.80 15.82 -7.97
N ARG A 101 -11.54 15.72 -6.66
CA ARG A 101 -10.52 16.48 -5.93
C ARG A 101 -9.36 15.57 -5.57
N LEU A 102 -8.36 15.55 -6.44
CA LEU A 102 -7.04 15.04 -6.08
C LEU A 102 -6.44 15.89 -4.94
N PRO A 103 -5.62 15.30 -4.06
CA PRO A 103 -4.85 16.10 -3.11
C PRO A 103 -4.05 17.13 -3.90
N ARG A 104 -4.26 18.40 -3.57
CA ARG A 104 -3.90 19.57 -4.38
C ARG A 104 -2.41 19.70 -4.69
N ARG A 105 -1.56 18.90 -4.05
CA ARG A 105 -0.11 18.96 -4.14
C ARG A 105 0.48 17.59 -3.82
N ARG A 106 1.00 16.90 -4.83
CA ARG A 106 2.26 16.12 -4.80
C ARG A 106 2.34 15.26 -6.07
N SER A 107 3.38 15.49 -6.87
CA SER A 107 3.92 14.47 -7.76
C SER A 107 4.18 13.21 -6.94
N GLY A 108 3.66 12.06 -7.35
CA GLY A 108 3.87 10.77 -6.66
C GLY A 108 2.60 9.97 -6.39
N TYR A 109 1.41 10.57 -6.53
CA TYR A 109 0.14 9.81 -6.53
C TYR A 109 -0.14 9.19 -7.90
N ARG A 110 -0.53 7.92 -7.90
CA ARG A 110 -0.95 7.14 -9.07
C ARG A 110 -2.29 6.47 -8.78
N ALA A 111 -3.28 6.64 -9.65
CA ALA A 111 -4.54 5.93 -9.53
C ALA A 111 -4.32 4.41 -9.66
N VAL A 112 -4.91 3.62 -8.76
CA VAL A 112 -4.80 2.15 -8.77
C VAL A 112 -6.13 1.44 -9.03
N GLY A 113 -7.23 2.19 -9.06
CA GLY A 113 -8.58 1.67 -9.27
C GLY A 113 -9.53 2.16 -8.17
N GLU A 114 -10.85 2.08 -8.41
CA GLU A 114 -11.87 2.40 -7.40
C GLU A 114 -11.80 3.82 -6.80
N GLY A 115 -11.19 4.77 -7.52
CA GLY A 115 -10.94 6.12 -7.00
C GLY A 115 -9.90 6.15 -5.87
N ILE A 116 -9.08 5.10 -5.75
CA ILE A 116 -7.96 5.00 -4.80
C ILE A 116 -6.67 5.38 -5.51
N TYR A 117 -5.81 6.06 -4.76
CA TYR A 117 -4.49 6.47 -5.20
C TYR A 117 -3.44 5.78 -4.36
N TRP A 118 -2.40 5.27 -5.01
CA TRP A 118 -1.17 4.84 -4.38
C TRP A 118 -0.16 5.97 -4.45
N TYR A 119 0.52 6.26 -3.36
CA TYR A 119 1.67 7.15 -3.38
C TYR A 119 2.95 6.42 -3.01
N HIS A 120 4.05 6.89 -3.59
CA HIS A 120 5.40 6.52 -3.23
C HIS A 120 6.26 7.79 -3.34
N PHE A 121 6.80 8.24 -2.22
CA PHE A 121 7.67 9.41 -2.12
C PHE A 121 9.03 8.93 -1.65
N SER A 122 10.03 9.07 -2.53
CA SER A 122 11.44 8.75 -2.31
C SER A 122 12.33 9.96 -2.51
#